data_AF-A0A2K5JNZ7-F1
#
_entry.id   AF-A0A2K5JNZ7-F1
#
_cell.length_a   1.000
_cell.length_b   1.000
_cell.length_c   1.000
_cell.angle_alpha   90.00
_cell.angle_beta   90.00
_cell.angle_gamma   90.00
#
_symmetry.space_group_name_H-M   'P 1'
#
loop_
_entity.id
_entity.type
_entity.pdbx_description
1 polymer ?
#
loop_
_entity_poly.entity_id
_entity_poly.type
_entity_poly.pdbx_seq_one_letter_code
_entity_poly.pdbx_strand_id
1 'polypeptide(L)'
;MACAEFSFHVPSLEELAGVMQKGLKDNFADVQVSVVDCPDLTKEPFTFPVKGICGKTRIAEVGGVPYLLPLVNQKKVYDLNKIAKEIKLPGAFFLGAGAGPFQTLGFNSEFMPVIQTESEHKPPVNGSYFAHVNPADGECLLEKYSEKRHDFECALLANLFASEGQPGKGFDLRLEHTHFFSHHGEGGHYHCDTTPDIVEYLGYFLPAEFLYRIDQPKESHSIGRD
;
A
#
# COMPACT_ATOMS: atom_id res chain seq x y z
N MET A 1 3.14 -13.75 14.91
CA MET A 1 2.71 -14.68 13.83
C MET A 1 3.99 -15.34 13.30
N ALA A 2 3.94 -16.25 12.33
CA ALA A 2 5.20 -16.61 11.66
C ALA A 2 5.64 -15.40 10.82
N CYS A 3 6.88 -14.93 11.02
CA CYS A 3 7.44 -13.78 10.32
C CYS A 3 8.86 -14.13 9.85
N ALA A 4 9.13 -13.96 8.56
CA ALA A 4 10.46 -14.14 7.97
C ALA A 4 10.96 -12.81 7.41
N GLU A 5 12.25 -12.52 7.63
CA GLU A 5 12.93 -11.31 7.16
C GLU A 5 13.89 -11.65 6.03
N PHE A 6 13.87 -10.85 4.98
CA PHE A 6 14.79 -10.94 3.85
C PHE A 6 15.37 -9.56 3.56
N SER A 7 16.67 -9.48 3.32
CA SER A 7 17.32 -8.24 2.88
C SER A 7 17.24 -8.09 1.37
N PHE A 8 16.89 -6.89 0.90
CA PHE A 8 16.95 -6.55 -0.51
C PHE A 8 18.34 -6.06 -0.91
N HIS A 9 18.64 -6.16 -2.20
CA HIS A 9 19.68 -5.34 -2.81
C HIS A 9 19.17 -3.90 -2.92
N VAL A 10 19.93 -2.94 -2.41
CA VAL A 10 19.57 -1.52 -2.41
C VAL A 10 20.64 -0.74 -3.18
N PRO A 11 20.48 -0.60 -4.51
CA PRO A 11 21.36 0.25 -5.32
C PRO A 11 21.18 1.72 -4.97
N SER A 12 22.07 2.58 -5.48
CA SER A 12 21.90 4.03 -5.27
C SER A 12 20.64 4.53 -5.95
N LEU A 13 20.12 5.64 -5.43
CA LEU A 13 18.95 6.31 -5.98
C LEU A 13 19.22 6.78 -7.42
N GLU A 14 20.43 7.23 -7.69
CA GLU A 14 20.88 7.65 -9.02
C GLU A 14 20.96 6.46 -10.00
N GLU A 15 21.39 5.29 -9.54
CA GLU A 15 21.41 4.07 -10.35
C GLU A 15 19.98 3.62 -10.68
N LEU A 16 19.09 3.56 -9.68
CA LEU A 16 17.67 3.22 -9.89
C LEU A 16 17.00 4.16 -10.88
N ALA A 17 17.19 5.48 -10.72
CA ALA A 17 16.63 6.47 -11.62
C ALA A 17 17.07 6.22 -13.07
N GLY A 18 18.35 5.92 -13.30
CA GLY A 18 18.89 5.61 -14.62
C GLY A 18 18.28 4.34 -15.23
N VAL A 19 18.13 3.28 -14.45
CA VAL A 19 17.54 2.01 -14.89
C VAL A 19 16.04 2.18 -15.20
N MET A 20 15.28 2.83 -14.32
CA MET A 20 13.85 3.06 -14.50
C MET A 20 13.57 3.96 -15.70
N GLN A 21 14.31 5.06 -15.86
CA GLN A 21 14.15 5.95 -17.01
C GLN A 21 14.35 5.21 -18.33
N LYS A 22 15.34 4.32 -18.39
CA LYS A 22 15.62 3.54 -19.58
C LYS A 22 14.45 2.61 -19.92
N GLY A 23 13.94 1.84 -18.95
CA GLY A 23 12.85 0.90 -19.19
C GLY A 23 11.50 1.57 -19.48
N LEU A 24 11.18 2.67 -18.79
CA LEU A 24 9.93 3.40 -19.01
C LEU A 24 9.86 4.03 -20.41
N LYS A 25 11.00 4.49 -20.96
CA LYS A 25 11.05 5.05 -22.33
C LYS A 25 10.71 4.05 -23.43
N ASP A 26 10.79 2.76 -23.15
CA ASP A 26 10.35 1.73 -24.08
C ASP A 26 8.82 1.58 -24.11
N ASN A 27 8.10 2.15 -23.12
CA ASN A 27 6.66 1.97 -22.91
C ASN A 27 5.86 3.29 -23.01
N PHE A 28 6.47 4.42 -22.68
CA PHE A 28 5.83 5.74 -22.68
C PHE A 28 6.58 6.72 -23.59
N ALA A 29 5.81 7.57 -24.29
CA ALA A 29 6.37 8.53 -25.24
C ALA A 29 7.18 9.64 -24.54
N ASP A 30 6.74 10.10 -23.36
CA ASP A 30 7.43 11.09 -22.55
C ASP A 30 7.71 10.53 -21.15
N VAL A 31 8.98 10.59 -20.74
CA VAL A 31 9.46 9.97 -19.50
C VAL A 31 10.57 10.82 -18.91
N GLN A 32 10.36 11.18 -17.65
CA GLN A 32 11.38 11.77 -16.80
C GLN A 32 11.45 11.01 -15.48
N VAL A 33 12.65 10.51 -15.15
CA VAL A 33 12.93 9.95 -13.82
C VAL A 33 14.13 10.68 -13.24
N SER A 34 13.99 11.21 -12.03
CA SER A 34 15.03 12.00 -11.37
C SER A 34 14.99 11.82 -9.86
N VAL A 35 16.15 12.02 -9.23
CA VAL A 35 16.28 12.08 -7.77
C VAL A 35 15.87 13.46 -7.29
N VAL A 36 14.71 13.56 -6.66
CA VAL A 36 14.16 14.81 -6.13
C VAL A 36 13.88 14.69 -4.64
N ASP A 37 13.73 15.83 -3.97
CA ASP A 37 13.17 15.85 -2.63
C ASP A 37 11.68 15.48 -2.68
N CYS A 38 11.26 14.62 -1.76
CA CYS A 38 9.87 14.23 -1.59
C CYS A 38 9.03 15.50 -1.29
N PRO A 39 7.94 15.74 -2.03
CA PRO A 39 7.04 16.85 -1.73
C PRO A 39 6.39 16.63 -0.36
N ASP A 40 5.81 17.69 0.20
CA ASP A 40 5.03 17.58 1.43
C ASP A 40 3.73 16.81 1.19
N LEU A 41 3.73 15.52 1.52
CA LEU A 41 2.60 14.61 1.31
C LEU A 41 1.40 14.90 2.21
N THR A 42 1.50 15.85 3.16
CA THR A 42 0.32 16.35 3.89
C THR A 42 -0.56 17.27 3.05
N LYS A 43 -0.09 17.65 1.85
CA LYS A 43 -0.82 18.51 0.91
C LYS A 43 -1.53 17.68 -0.15
N GLU A 44 -2.48 18.32 -0.81
CA GLU A 44 -3.12 17.79 -2.02
C GLU A 44 -2.07 17.43 -3.09
N PRO A 45 -2.27 16.34 -3.85
CA PRO A 45 -3.46 15.47 -3.84
C PRO A 45 -3.45 14.36 -2.77
N PHE A 46 -2.36 14.21 -2.01
CA PHE A 46 -2.14 13.05 -1.13
C PHE A 46 -2.87 13.15 0.21
N THR A 47 -2.69 14.28 0.88
CA THR A 47 -3.32 14.59 2.18
C THR A 47 -3.05 13.48 3.23
N PHE A 48 -1.83 12.94 3.23
CA PHE A 48 -1.35 11.90 4.16
C PHE A 48 -1.09 12.45 5.57
N PRO A 49 -1.07 11.59 6.61
CA PRO A 49 -0.76 12.00 7.99
C PRO A 49 0.72 12.33 8.22
N VAL A 50 1.59 12.18 7.21
CA VAL A 50 3.03 12.42 7.29
C VAL A 50 3.51 13.20 6.06
N LYS A 51 4.70 13.81 6.18
CA LYS A 51 5.25 14.69 5.14
C LYS A 51 5.96 13.95 3.99
N GLY A 52 6.35 12.70 4.20
CA GLY A 52 7.10 11.95 3.19
C GLY A 52 7.06 10.45 3.45
N ILE A 53 7.86 9.72 2.68
CA ILE A 53 7.92 8.24 2.66
C ILE A 53 9.31 7.71 3.01
N CYS A 54 10.20 8.58 3.51
CA CYS A 54 11.59 8.23 3.77
C CYS A 54 11.81 7.66 5.18
N GLY A 55 12.98 7.04 5.35
CA GLY A 55 13.45 6.46 6.60
C GLY A 55 13.07 4.98 6.74
N LYS A 56 14.08 4.14 7.02
CA LYS A 56 13.98 2.70 7.34
C LYS A 56 12.95 1.92 6.52
N THR A 57 13.05 2.01 5.20
CA THR A 57 12.04 1.46 4.29
C THR A 57 12.00 -0.06 4.30
N ARG A 58 10.80 -0.62 4.26
CA ARG A 58 10.58 -2.07 4.20
C ARG A 58 9.22 -2.39 3.60
N ILE A 59 9.10 -3.60 3.06
CA ILE A 59 7.84 -4.15 2.58
C ILE A 59 7.34 -5.18 3.59
N ALA A 60 6.03 -5.18 3.84
CA ALA A 60 5.36 -6.26 4.55
C ALA A 60 4.36 -6.95 3.61
N GLU A 61 4.53 -8.26 3.43
CA GLU A 61 3.57 -9.11 2.73
C GLU A 61 2.86 -9.99 3.76
N VAL A 62 1.62 -9.64 4.06
CA VAL A 62 0.79 -10.27 5.09
C VAL A 62 -0.24 -11.16 4.43
N GLY A 63 -0.36 -12.41 4.89
CA GLY A 63 -1.36 -13.34 4.39
C GLY A 63 -1.21 -13.61 2.90
N GLY A 64 -2.29 -13.61 2.13
CA GLY A 64 -2.25 -13.71 0.67
C GLY A 64 -3.57 -14.17 0.06
N VAL A 65 -3.68 -14.07 -1.27
CA VAL A 65 -4.85 -14.51 -2.05
C VAL A 65 -5.34 -15.93 -1.68
N PRO A 66 -4.48 -16.93 -1.37
CA PRO A 66 -4.95 -18.25 -0.92
C PRO A 66 -5.76 -18.27 0.39
N TYR A 67 -5.84 -17.16 1.13
CA TYR A 67 -6.78 -17.01 2.25
C TYR A 67 -8.14 -16.47 1.83
N LEU A 68 -8.24 -15.90 0.63
CA LEU A 68 -9.50 -15.49 -0.01
C LEU A 68 -10.07 -16.61 -0.90
N LEU A 69 -9.21 -17.27 -1.66
CA LEU A 69 -9.58 -18.24 -2.69
C LEU A 69 -9.01 -19.64 -2.41
N PRO A 70 -9.65 -20.71 -2.93
CA PRO A 70 -10.95 -20.72 -3.61
C PRO A 70 -12.13 -20.51 -2.64
N LEU A 71 -11.92 -20.75 -1.34
CA LEU A 71 -12.88 -20.49 -0.28
C LEU A 71 -12.22 -19.65 0.80
N VAL A 72 -12.92 -18.59 1.22
CA VAL A 72 -12.39 -17.62 2.17
C VAL A 72 -12.17 -18.23 3.55
N ASN A 73 -11.02 -17.94 4.15
CA ASN A 73 -10.75 -18.19 5.56
C ASN A 73 -10.93 -16.89 6.37
N GLN A 74 -12.17 -16.64 6.81
CA GLN A 74 -12.52 -15.41 7.53
C GLN A 74 -11.82 -15.23 8.90
N LYS A 75 -11.09 -16.24 9.38
CA LYS A 75 -10.29 -16.13 10.61
C LYS A 75 -8.98 -15.35 10.39
N LYS A 76 -8.63 -15.06 9.14
CA LYS A 76 -7.42 -14.33 8.77
C LYS A 76 -7.70 -12.83 8.83
N VAL A 77 -7.58 -12.30 10.04
CA VAL A 77 -7.74 -10.88 10.36
C VAL A 77 -6.43 -10.36 10.96
N TYR A 78 -6.10 -9.11 10.68
CA TYR A 78 -4.81 -8.53 11.04
C TYR A 78 -4.95 -7.11 11.56
N ASP A 79 -4.01 -6.69 12.40
CA ASP A 79 -3.94 -5.35 13.00
C ASP A 79 -2.64 -4.68 12.55
N LEU A 80 -2.77 -3.55 11.86
CA LEU A 80 -1.66 -2.82 11.25
C LEU A 80 -0.73 -2.19 12.30
N ASN A 81 -1.22 -1.81 13.48
CA ASN A 81 -0.34 -1.39 14.59
C ASN A 81 0.51 -2.56 15.10
N LYS A 82 -0.05 -3.78 15.15
CA LYS A 82 0.72 -4.97 15.51
C LYS A 82 1.71 -5.36 14.41
N ILE A 83 1.33 -5.23 13.14
CA ILE A 83 2.23 -5.49 12.01
C ILE A 83 3.45 -4.56 12.05
N ALA A 84 3.27 -3.25 12.35
CA ALA A 84 4.39 -2.32 12.53
C ALA A 84 5.44 -2.82 13.54
N LYS A 85 4.98 -3.40 14.66
CA LYS A 85 5.86 -4.00 15.67
C LYS A 85 6.53 -5.27 15.15
N GLU A 86 5.80 -6.14 14.46
CA GLU A 86 6.30 -7.40 13.90
C GLU A 86 7.40 -7.18 12.84
N ILE A 87 7.26 -6.12 12.03
CA ILE A 87 8.27 -5.73 11.04
C ILE A 87 9.39 -4.89 11.63
N LYS A 88 9.52 -4.82 12.97
CA LYS A 88 10.57 -4.08 13.68
C LYS A 88 10.59 -2.58 13.35
N LEU A 89 9.42 -1.97 13.14
CA LEU A 89 9.24 -0.53 12.91
C LEU A 89 7.99 0.00 13.63
N PRO A 90 7.95 0.00 14.97
CA PRO A 90 6.86 0.67 15.70
C PRO A 90 6.79 2.15 15.32
N GLY A 91 5.59 2.67 15.06
CA GLY A 91 5.42 4.02 14.51
C GLY A 91 5.62 4.13 13.00
N ALA A 92 5.67 3.01 12.27
CA ALA A 92 5.68 3.00 10.81
C ALA A 92 4.53 3.81 10.23
N PHE A 93 4.84 4.54 9.16
CA PHE A 93 3.87 4.99 8.20
C PHE A 93 3.69 3.90 7.13
N PHE A 94 2.45 3.42 6.97
CA PHE A 94 2.07 2.43 5.96
C PHE A 94 1.30 3.05 4.80
N LEU A 95 1.68 2.61 3.60
CA LEU A 95 0.93 2.70 2.35
C LEU A 95 0.76 1.30 1.77
N GLY A 96 -0.23 1.07 0.93
CA GLY A 96 -0.33 -0.19 0.20
C GLY A 96 -1.73 -0.56 -0.26
N ALA A 97 -1.95 -1.87 -0.38
CA ALA A 97 -3.19 -2.47 -0.86
C ALA A 97 -3.52 -3.73 -0.04
N GLY A 98 -4.80 -4.04 0.09
CA GLY A 98 -5.26 -5.25 0.78
C GLY A 98 -6.77 -5.36 0.84
N ALA A 99 -7.26 -6.45 1.46
CA ALA A 99 -8.69 -6.60 1.68
C ALA A 99 -9.13 -5.87 2.97
N GLY A 100 -10.26 -5.19 2.88
CA GLY A 100 -10.82 -4.42 3.98
C GLY A 100 -11.32 -5.32 5.12
N PRO A 101 -11.37 -4.77 6.35
CA PRO A 101 -11.72 -5.55 7.54
C PRO A 101 -13.22 -5.83 7.59
N PHE A 102 -13.67 -6.89 6.91
CA PHE A 102 -15.08 -7.32 6.96
C PHE A 102 -15.57 -7.60 8.38
N GLN A 103 -14.67 -7.97 9.30
CA GLN A 103 -14.98 -8.22 10.71
C GLN A 103 -15.42 -6.95 11.46
N THR A 104 -15.01 -5.77 10.99
CA THR A 104 -15.45 -4.49 11.55
C THR A 104 -16.49 -3.83 10.65
N LEU A 105 -16.29 -3.80 9.33
CA LEU A 105 -17.19 -3.14 8.37
C LEU A 105 -18.53 -3.86 8.19
N GLY A 106 -18.54 -5.20 8.28
CA GLY A 106 -19.72 -6.04 8.03
C GLY A 106 -19.94 -6.41 6.56
N PHE A 107 -19.01 -6.02 5.67
CA PHE A 107 -19.03 -6.31 4.24
C PHE A 107 -17.60 -6.36 3.68
N ASN A 108 -17.43 -6.94 2.50
CA ASN A 108 -16.14 -6.98 1.80
C ASN A 108 -15.83 -5.63 1.16
N SER A 109 -14.55 -5.27 1.10
CA SER A 109 -14.08 -4.04 0.46
C SER A 109 -12.63 -4.18 0.03
N GLU A 110 -12.23 -3.37 -0.96
CA GLU A 110 -10.83 -3.09 -1.24
C GLU A 110 -10.33 -2.04 -0.25
N PHE A 111 -9.12 -2.23 0.28
CA PHE A 111 -8.55 -1.38 1.34
C PHE A 111 -7.34 -0.62 0.84
N MET A 112 -7.32 0.68 1.13
CA MET A 112 -6.23 1.60 0.80
C MET A 112 -5.59 2.07 2.11
N PRO A 113 -4.72 1.25 2.74
CA PRO A 113 -4.07 1.61 3.99
C PRO A 113 -3.24 2.89 3.83
N VAL A 114 -3.56 3.90 4.63
CA VAL A 114 -2.79 5.15 4.79
C VAL A 114 -2.70 5.42 6.29
N ILE A 115 -1.69 4.85 6.95
CA ILE A 115 -1.69 4.73 8.42
C ILE A 115 -0.37 5.21 9.01
N GLN A 116 -0.42 6.20 9.90
CA GLN A 116 0.62 6.43 10.90
C GLN A 116 0.32 5.54 12.10
N THR A 117 1.11 4.50 12.32
CA THR A 117 0.92 3.59 13.46
C THR A 117 1.38 4.19 14.77
N GLU A 118 0.94 3.59 15.88
CA GLU A 118 1.27 4.05 17.23
C GLU A 118 2.76 3.88 17.53
N SER A 119 3.34 4.90 18.18
CA SER A 119 4.66 4.82 18.81
C SER A 119 4.66 5.61 20.12
N GLU A 120 5.73 5.48 20.91
CA GLU A 120 5.91 6.28 22.13
C GLU A 120 5.94 7.79 21.87
N HIS A 121 6.24 8.22 20.64
CA HIS A 121 6.46 9.64 20.31
C HIS A 121 5.39 10.22 19.38
N LYS A 122 4.56 9.40 18.74
CA LYS A 122 3.54 9.84 17.79
C LYS A 122 2.22 9.12 18.03
N PRO A 123 1.10 9.86 18.19
CA PRO A 123 -0.21 9.26 18.24
C PRO A 123 -0.53 8.62 16.88
N PRO A 124 -1.28 7.51 16.86
CA PRO A 124 -1.65 6.87 15.61
C PRO A 124 -2.71 7.68 14.86
N VAL A 125 -2.64 7.65 13.53
CA VAL A 125 -3.63 8.27 12.64
C VAL A 125 -3.97 7.28 11.54
N ASN A 126 -5.24 6.90 11.44
CA ASN A 126 -5.74 6.07 10.35
C ASN A 126 -6.41 6.97 9.30
N GLY A 127 -5.69 7.25 8.22
CA GLY A 127 -6.17 8.01 7.07
C GLY A 127 -6.65 7.14 5.90
N SER A 128 -6.84 5.84 6.14
CA SER A 128 -7.15 4.87 5.09
C SER A 128 -8.51 5.10 4.46
N TYR A 129 -8.66 4.62 3.23
CA TYR A 129 -9.93 4.51 2.54
C TYR A 129 -10.31 3.05 2.32
N PHE A 130 -11.59 2.81 2.06
CA PHE A 130 -12.05 1.52 1.55
C PHE A 130 -13.08 1.76 0.43
N ALA A 131 -13.06 0.89 -0.57
CA ALA A 131 -14.00 0.89 -1.67
C ALA A 131 -14.84 -0.39 -1.64
N HIS A 132 -16.15 -0.28 -1.84
CA HIS A 132 -17.03 -1.44 -1.97
C HIS A 132 -18.13 -1.20 -3.00
N VAL A 133 -18.75 -2.29 -3.45
CA VAL A 133 -19.87 -2.23 -4.39
C VAL A 133 -21.11 -1.70 -3.67
N ASN A 134 -21.74 -0.66 -4.23
CA ASN A 134 -23.01 -0.14 -3.77
C ASN A 134 -24.13 -1.17 -4.04
N PRO A 135 -24.85 -1.65 -3.02
CA PRO A 135 -25.94 -2.59 -3.26
C PRO A 135 -27.14 -1.98 -4.01
N ALA A 136 -27.24 -0.65 -4.09
CA ALA A 136 -28.37 0.02 -4.73
C ALA A 136 -28.28 0.06 -6.25
N ASP A 137 -27.08 0.31 -6.79
CA ASP A 137 -26.85 0.55 -8.23
C ASP A 137 -25.66 -0.25 -8.80
N GLY A 138 -24.84 -0.89 -7.97
CA GLY A 138 -23.65 -1.64 -8.37
C GLY A 138 -22.40 -0.80 -8.58
N GLU A 139 -22.46 0.52 -8.32
CA GLU A 139 -21.34 1.44 -8.51
C GLU A 139 -20.34 1.40 -7.33
N CYS A 140 -19.18 2.04 -7.51
CA CYS A 140 -18.18 2.18 -6.44
C CYS A 140 -18.67 3.14 -5.33
N LEU A 141 -18.59 2.69 -4.07
CA LEU A 141 -18.64 3.56 -2.89
C LEU A 141 -17.27 3.60 -2.23
N LEU A 142 -16.62 4.76 -2.33
CA LEU A 142 -15.38 5.07 -1.64
C LEU A 142 -15.66 5.86 -0.37
N GLU A 143 -15.19 5.38 0.77
CA GLU A 143 -15.38 6.04 2.06
C GLU A 143 -14.08 6.08 2.86
N LYS A 144 -13.96 7.09 3.73
CA LYS A 144 -12.83 7.20 4.65
C LYS A 144 -13.04 6.28 5.84
N TYR A 145 -12.07 5.40 6.11
CA TYR A 145 -12.21 4.37 7.15
C TYR A 145 -12.49 4.97 8.54
N SER A 146 -11.81 6.07 8.87
CA SER A 146 -11.93 6.76 10.16
C SER A 146 -13.32 7.32 10.48
N GLU A 147 -14.18 7.50 9.47
CA GLU A 147 -15.55 7.99 9.64
C GLU A 147 -16.52 6.88 10.06
N LYS A 148 -16.15 5.62 9.80
CA LYS A 148 -16.95 4.45 10.13
C LYS A 148 -16.39 3.68 11.32
N ARG A 149 -15.06 3.62 11.45
CA ARG A 149 -14.33 2.79 12.41
C ARG A 149 -13.12 3.53 12.97
N HIS A 150 -12.63 3.11 14.13
CA HIS A 150 -11.51 3.77 14.83
C HIS A 150 -10.35 2.82 15.17
N ASP A 151 -10.40 1.60 14.65
CA ASP A 151 -9.35 0.59 14.79
C ASP A 151 -8.35 0.63 13.61
N PHE A 152 -7.46 -0.36 13.55
CA PHE A 152 -6.36 -0.47 12.57
C PHE A 152 -6.38 -1.83 11.87
N GLU A 153 -7.59 -2.36 11.68
CA GLU A 153 -7.81 -3.71 11.19
C GLU A 153 -7.72 -3.79 9.65
N CYS A 154 -7.27 -4.94 9.15
CA CYS A 154 -7.46 -5.39 7.78
C CYS A 154 -7.72 -6.92 7.77
N ALA A 155 -7.91 -7.52 6.60
CA ALA A 155 -8.19 -8.95 6.51
C ALA A 155 -7.53 -9.62 5.32
N LEU A 156 -7.39 -10.95 5.39
CA LEU A 156 -6.96 -11.91 4.36
C LEU A 156 -5.55 -11.71 3.79
N LEU A 157 -5.27 -10.54 3.24
CA LEU A 157 -4.03 -10.19 2.58
C LEU A 157 -3.78 -8.68 2.68
N ALA A 158 -2.51 -8.31 2.81
CA ALA A 158 -2.05 -6.94 2.66
C ALA A 158 -0.62 -6.89 2.10
N ASN A 159 -0.42 -6.02 1.13
CA ASN A 159 0.88 -5.68 0.55
C ASN A 159 1.19 -4.24 0.93
N LEU A 160 2.16 -4.06 1.83
CA LEU A 160 2.40 -2.78 2.49
C LEU A 160 3.83 -2.30 2.21
N PHE A 161 3.95 -1.04 1.85
CA PHE A 161 5.19 -0.27 1.99
C PHE A 161 5.18 0.45 3.34
N ALA A 162 6.30 0.35 4.07
CA ALA A 162 6.46 0.94 5.39
C ALA A 162 7.71 1.82 5.46
N SER A 163 7.60 2.96 6.13
CA SER A 163 8.71 3.90 6.36
C SER A 163 8.55 4.66 7.69
N GLU A 164 9.51 5.52 8.04
CA GLU A 164 9.39 6.46 9.16
C GLU A 164 8.57 7.72 8.83
N GLY A 165 8.10 7.85 7.57
CA GLY A 165 7.26 8.95 7.12
C GLY A 165 7.99 10.29 6.96
N GLN A 166 9.32 10.26 6.78
CA GLN A 166 10.16 11.46 6.79
C GLN A 166 10.29 12.09 5.39
N PRO A 167 10.59 13.41 5.31
CA PRO A 167 11.08 14.02 4.07
C PRO A 167 12.42 13.40 3.63
N GLY A 168 12.69 13.41 2.33
CA GLY A 168 13.92 12.86 1.75
C GLY A 168 13.73 12.47 0.28
N LYS A 169 14.69 11.74 -0.32
CA LYS A 169 14.68 11.36 -1.74
C LYS A 169 13.98 10.02 -1.98
N GLY A 170 13.43 9.74 -3.18
CA GLY A 170 12.63 8.52 -3.40
C GLY A 170 12.33 7.96 -4.83
N PHE A 171 12.07 6.63 -4.99
CA PHE A 171 11.83 5.77 -6.21
C PHE A 171 11.00 4.44 -6.06
N ASP A 172 10.15 4.02 -7.02
CA ASP A 172 9.09 2.96 -6.83
C ASP A 172 9.64 1.57 -6.62
N LEU A 173 8.86 0.69 -5.97
CA LEU A 173 8.40 -0.61 -6.51
C LEU A 173 8.06 -1.69 -5.46
N ARG A 174 7.06 -2.55 -5.80
CA ARG A 174 7.06 -4.06 -5.93
C ARG A 174 5.62 -4.60 -6.17
N LEU A 175 5.27 -5.77 -6.76
CA LEU A 175 5.59 -6.40 -8.06
C LEU A 175 4.41 -6.17 -9.06
N GLU A 176 3.15 -6.07 -8.60
CA GLU A 176 2.02 -5.24 -9.10
C GLU A 176 0.83 -5.53 -8.14
N HIS A 177 0.53 -4.64 -7.19
CA HIS A 177 -0.70 -4.67 -6.41
C HIS A 177 -0.98 -3.24 -5.92
N THR A 178 -1.76 -2.53 -6.71
CA THR A 178 -1.95 -1.10 -6.56
C THR A 178 -3.42 -0.85 -6.28
N HIS A 179 -3.73 -0.28 -5.12
CA HIS A 179 -5.03 0.29 -4.86
C HIS A 179 -4.95 1.82 -4.95
N PHE A 180 -6.05 2.44 -5.33
CA PHE A 180 -6.16 3.90 -5.41
C PHE A 180 -7.43 4.41 -4.73
N PHE A 181 -7.42 5.70 -4.40
CA PHE A 181 -8.57 6.46 -3.91
C PHE A 181 -8.55 7.84 -4.55
N SER A 182 -9.67 8.55 -4.51
CA SER A 182 -9.81 9.88 -5.11
C SER A 182 -10.74 10.77 -4.27
N HIS A 183 -10.71 12.07 -4.57
CA HIS A 183 -11.64 13.04 -3.99
C HIS A 183 -12.99 13.13 -4.73
N HIS A 184 -13.17 12.34 -5.79
CA HIS A 184 -14.39 12.30 -6.59
C HIS A 184 -15.14 10.96 -6.49
N GLY A 185 -14.82 10.13 -5.49
CA GLY A 185 -15.61 8.94 -5.13
C GLY A 185 -15.20 7.64 -5.81
N GLU A 186 -14.14 7.63 -6.61
CA GLU A 186 -13.61 6.43 -7.26
C GLU A 186 -12.38 5.87 -6.52
N GLY A 187 -12.33 4.55 -6.35
CA GLY A 187 -11.20 3.85 -5.76
C GLY A 187 -11.34 2.33 -5.91
N GLY A 188 -10.30 1.59 -5.52
CA GLY A 188 -10.27 0.14 -5.61
C GLY A 188 -8.97 -0.38 -6.20
N HIS A 189 -9.03 -1.57 -6.80
CA HIS A 189 -7.88 -2.25 -7.40
C HIS A 189 -7.59 -1.73 -8.82
N TYR A 190 -6.35 -1.31 -9.06
CA TYR A 190 -5.89 -0.83 -10.36
C TYR A 190 -5.36 -1.98 -11.22
N HIS A 191 -5.83 -2.08 -12.47
CA HIS A 191 -5.30 -3.03 -13.46
C HIS A 191 -4.40 -2.35 -14.49
N CYS A 192 -4.94 -1.43 -15.28
CA CYS A 192 -4.22 -0.64 -16.28
C CYS A 192 -5.03 0.62 -16.64
N ASP A 193 -4.40 1.60 -17.27
CA ASP A 193 -5.14 2.67 -17.94
C ASP A 193 -5.85 2.17 -19.20
N THR A 194 -6.89 2.90 -19.59
CA THR A 194 -7.69 2.60 -20.80
C THR A 194 -7.59 3.70 -21.84
N THR A 195 -6.73 4.70 -21.61
CA THR A 195 -6.53 5.89 -22.45
C THR A 195 -5.04 6.17 -22.67
N PRO A 196 -4.30 5.23 -23.26
CA PRO A 196 -2.83 5.24 -23.29
C PRO A 196 -2.24 6.46 -24.00
N ASP A 197 -2.97 7.06 -24.94
CA ASP A 197 -2.52 8.22 -25.71
C ASP A 197 -2.50 9.52 -24.89
N ILE A 198 -3.25 9.56 -23.77
CA ILE A 198 -3.44 10.77 -22.96
C ILE A 198 -3.19 10.55 -21.46
N VAL A 199 -2.79 9.34 -21.06
CA VAL A 199 -2.55 9.01 -19.66
C VAL A 199 -1.29 9.73 -19.16
N GLU A 200 -1.36 10.28 -17.95
CA GLU A 200 -0.24 10.92 -17.28
C GLU A 200 -0.05 10.29 -15.90
N TYR A 201 1.19 9.91 -15.58
CA TYR A 201 1.57 9.37 -14.27
C TYR A 201 2.63 10.25 -13.62
N LEU A 202 2.37 10.63 -12.37
CA LEU A 202 3.34 11.27 -11.48
C LEU A 202 3.46 10.42 -10.20
N GLY A 203 4.66 9.89 -9.95
CA GLY A 203 4.90 8.99 -8.83
C GLY A 203 6.11 9.39 -7.97
N TYR A 204 5.99 9.17 -6.66
CA TYR A 204 7.04 9.34 -5.64
C TYR A 204 7.11 8.10 -4.78
N PHE A 205 8.31 7.68 -4.43
CA PHE A 205 8.47 6.29 -4.09
C PHE A 205 9.75 5.99 -3.25
N LEU A 206 10.15 4.77 -2.82
CA LEU A 206 11.53 4.42 -2.35
C LEU A 206 11.86 2.90 -2.48
N PRO A 207 13.12 2.45 -2.74
CA PRO A 207 13.47 1.04 -2.58
C PRO A 207 13.33 0.62 -1.11
N ALA A 208 12.82 -0.58 -0.89
CA ALA A 208 12.77 -1.19 0.43
C ALA A 208 14.12 -1.82 0.79
N GLU A 209 14.56 -1.66 2.04
CA GLU A 209 15.76 -2.34 2.55
C GLU A 209 15.46 -3.81 2.94
N PHE A 210 14.24 -4.06 3.40
CA PHE A 210 13.80 -5.36 3.92
C PHE A 210 12.45 -5.78 3.37
N LEU A 211 12.24 -7.09 3.24
CA LEU A 211 10.94 -7.73 3.11
C LEU A 211 10.63 -8.51 4.38
N TYR A 212 9.43 -8.30 4.92
CA TYR A 212 8.85 -9.09 5.97
C TYR A 212 7.69 -9.91 5.42
N ARG A 213 7.82 -11.23 5.47
CA ARG A 213 6.74 -12.16 5.10
C ARG A 213 6.00 -12.62 6.34
N ILE A 214 4.76 -12.18 6.51
CA ILE A 214 3.94 -12.46 7.69
C ILE A 214 2.81 -13.43 7.33
N ASP A 215 2.67 -14.50 8.11
CA ASP A 215 1.56 -15.46 8.00
C ASP A 215 1.35 -16.03 6.58
N GLN A 216 2.46 -16.39 5.92
CA GLN A 216 2.42 -16.99 4.59
C GLN A 216 1.49 -18.21 4.53
N PRO A 217 0.57 -18.29 3.55
CA PRO A 217 -0.26 -19.48 3.35
C PRO A 217 0.58 -20.74 3.19
N LYS A 218 0.25 -21.79 3.95
CA LYS A 218 0.90 -23.11 3.82
C LYS A 218 0.47 -23.83 2.54
N GLU A 219 -0.77 -23.60 2.13
CA GLU A 219 -1.34 -24.05 0.87
C GLU A 219 -1.48 -22.83 -0.04
N SER A 220 -1.08 -22.96 -1.31
CA SER A 220 -1.01 -21.83 -2.24
C SER A 220 -1.34 -22.25 -3.67
N HIS A 221 -1.77 -21.26 -4.47
CA HIS A 221 -2.11 -21.39 -5.89
C HIS A 221 -1.80 -20.08 -6.62
N SER A 222 -1.87 -20.08 -7.96
CA SER A 222 -1.65 -18.91 -8.81
C SER A 222 -2.94 -18.19 -9.26
N ILE A 223 -4.12 -18.69 -8.89
CA ILE A 223 -5.42 -18.08 -9.26
C ILE A 223 -5.64 -16.75 -8.51
N GLY A 224 -6.17 -15.73 -9.22
CA GLY A 224 -6.66 -14.46 -8.64
C GLY A 224 -5.57 -13.50 -8.19
N ARG A 225 -4.51 -13.35 -8.98
CA ARG A 225 -3.34 -12.50 -8.67
C ARG A 225 -3.14 -11.36 -9.67
N ASP A 226 -4.15 -11.11 -10.49
CA ASP A 226 -4.20 -10.00 -11.46
C ASP A 226 -4.91 -8.80 -10.84
#